data_AF-A0A6I6GMU4-F1
#
_entry.id   AF-A0A6I6GMU4-F1
#
_cell.length_a   1.000
_cell.length_b   1.000
_cell.length_c   1.000
_cell.angle_alpha   90.00
_cell.angle_beta   90.00
_cell.angle_gamma   90.00
#
_symmetry.space_group_name_H-M   'P 1'
#
loop_
_entity.id
_entity.type
_entity.pdbx_description
1 polymer ?
#
loop_
_entity_poly.entity_id
_entity_poly.type
_entity_poly.pdbx_seq_one_letter_code
_entity_poly.pdbx_strand_id
1 'polypeptide(L)'
;MKKAIYDRVHSNKIDFNYFLGKIKIDFNDSKGKNTNATAFIRIKKDSLMWISITGALGIEGFRILVRPDSVWVMDKLEKTIAARSVEYLKEIVKLPVDFTVLQDLIIGNPVFFPQNVNSFKTTGNTLMALSTGEYFKHLITVDTSNNSILHSKLDDVDQLRNRTCGISLSGYAQVQNRLFSNMREITVTEKSKLDVLLEFKQVTFDEVQTFPFTIPKNYTPK
;
A
#
# COMPACT_ATOMS: atom_id res chain seq x y z
N MET A 1 -24.80 8.54 14.21
CA MET A 1 -23.46 8.78 14.78
C MET A 1 -22.39 7.86 14.17
N LYS A 2 -22.52 6.53 14.26
CA LYS A 2 -21.54 5.56 13.68
C LYS A 2 -21.27 5.72 12.17
N LYS A 3 -22.32 5.98 11.37
CA LYS A 3 -22.17 6.29 9.93
C LYS A 3 -21.28 7.51 9.69
N ALA A 4 -21.46 8.59 10.47
CA ALA A 4 -20.65 9.80 10.36
C ALA A 4 -19.15 9.55 10.69
N ILE A 5 -18.86 8.57 11.55
CA ILE A 5 -17.47 8.16 11.83
C ILE A 5 -16.86 7.46 10.62
N TYR A 6 -17.60 6.55 9.98
CA TYR A 6 -17.18 5.92 8.74
C TYR A 6 -16.95 6.96 7.62
N ASP A 7 -17.90 7.87 7.44
CA ASP A 7 -17.81 8.93 6.43
C ASP A 7 -16.60 9.84 6.69
N ARG A 8 -16.28 10.11 7.96
CA ARG A 8 -15.10 10.90 8.35
C ARG A 8 -13.79 10.19 8.04
N VAL A 9 -13.68 8.89 8.30
CA VAL A 9 -12.50 8.08 7.92
C VAL A 9 -12.26 8.12 6.41
N HIS A 10 -13.33 8.22 5.63
CA HIS A 10 -13.27 8.21 4.16
C HIS A 10 -13.32 9.61 3.54
N SER A 11 -13.40 10.70 4.32
CA SER A 11 -13.63 12.03 3.77
C SER A 11 -12.48 12.53 2.88
N ASN A 12 -11.27 12.05 3.16
CA ASN A 12 -10.07 12.34 2.39
C ASN A 12 -9.64 11.17 1.50
N LYS A 13 -10.52 10.19 1.25
CA LYS A 13 -10.22 9.11 0.31
C LYS A 13 -9.87 9.73 -1.03
N ILE A 14 -8.67 9.45 -1.51
CA ILE A 14 -8.16 9.99 -2.76
C ILE A 14 -8.77 9.22 -3.91
N ASP A 15 -9.45 9.96 -4.78
CA ASP A 15 -9.89 9.51 -6.09
C ASP A 15 -8.98 10.06 -7.20
N PHE A 16 -8.74 9.25 -8.23
CA PHE A 16 -7.80 9.53 -9.32
C PHE A 16 -8.06 8.64 -10.54
N ASN A 17 -7.63 9.07 -11.72
CA ASN A 17 -7.57 8.24 -12.93
C ASN A 17 -6.18 7.63 -13.14
N TYR A 18 -5.16 8.46 -12.93
CA TYR A 18 -3.75 8.11 -13.05
C TYR A 18 -2.97 8.56 -11.83
N PHE A 19 -2.00 7.76 -11.41
CA PHE A 19 -1.04 8.11 -10.36
C PHE A 19 0.37 7.84 -10.86
N LEU A 20 1.29 8.76 -10.60
CA LEU A 20 2.72 8.62 -10.79
C LEU A 20 3.42 8.91 -9.46
N GLY A 21 4.32 8.01 -9.04
CA GLY A 21 5.06 8.16 -7.80
C GLY A 21 6.52 7.74 -7.94
N LYS A 22 7.45 8.54 -7.39
CA LYS A 22 8.82 8.12 -7.10
C LYS A 22 8.96 7.90 -5.60
N ILE A 23 9.32 6.69 -5.20
CA ILE A 23 9.25 6.24 -3.81
C ILE A 23 10.61 5.68 -3.40
N LYS A 24 11.16 6.15 -2.28
CA LYS A 24 12.23 5.45 -1.58
C LYS A 24 11.61 4.39 -0.68
N ILE A 25 12.12 3.17 -0.78
CA ILE A 25 11.64 2.02 -0.03
C ILE A 25 12.79 1.55 0.84
N ASP A 26 12.57 1.52 2.15
CA ASP A 26 13.44 0.83 3.10
C ASP A 26 12.69 -0.39 3.62
N PHE A 27 13.24 -1.56 3.31
CA PHE A 27 12.66 -2.85 3.63
C PHE A 27 13.57 -3.59 4.59
N ASN A 28 13.03 -4.01 5.74
CA ASN A 28 13.72 -4.89 6.67
C ASN A 28 12.95 -6.21 6.80
N ASP A 29 13.59 -7.31 6.41
CA ASP A 29 13.05 -8.64 6.66
C ASP A 29 13.39 -9.14 8.08
N SER A 30 12.80 -10.27 8.45
CA SER A 30 13.03 -10.93 9.74
C SER A 30 14.47 -11.40 9.97
N LYS A 31 15.35 -11.30 8.96
CA LYS A 31 16.79 -11.60 9.08
C LYS A 31 17.63 -10.35 9.33
N GLY A 32 16.98 -9.18 9.48
CA GLY A 32 17.65 -7.90 9.72
C GLY A 32 18.36 -7.34 8.49
N LYS A 33 18.07 -7.88 7.29
CA LYS A 33 18.65 -7.35 6.06
C LYS A 33 17.89 -6.09 5.66
N ASN A 34 18.53 -4.94 5.81
CA ASN A 34 18.03 -3.69 5.26
C ASN A 34 18.29 -3.66 3.76
N THR A 35 17.24 -3.49 2.97
CA THR A 35 17.30 -3.32 1.54
C THR A 35 16.67 -1.97 1.19
N ASN A 36 17.51 -1.04 0.74
CA ASN A 36 17.05 0.23 0.20
C ASN A 36 16.87 0.10 -1.32
N ALA A 37 15.72 0.56 -1.81
CA ALA A 37 15.43 0.62 -3.23
C ALA A 37 14.69 1.92 -3.58
N THR A 38 14.70 2.27 -4.87
CA THR A 38 13.80 3.29 -5.39
C THR A 38 12.79 2.61 -6.31
N ALA A 39 11.51 2.86 -6.09
CA ALA A 39 10.43 2.43 -6.97
C ALA A 39 9.86 3.62 -7.73
N PHE A 40 9.62 3.42 -9.02
CA PHE A 40 8.82 4.29 -9.86
C PHE A 40 7.50 3.57 -10.14
N ILE A 41 6.40 4.10 -9.61
CA ILE A 41 5.08 3.51 -9.73
C ILE A 41 4.23 4.37 -10.68
N ARG A 42 3.53 3.70 -11.59
CA ARG A 42 2.45 4.27 -12.39
C ARG A 42 1.20 3.44 -12.18
N ILE A 43 0.07 4.06 -11.90
CA ILE A 43 -1.20 3.35 -11.72
C ILE A 43 -2.21 3.95 -12.68
N LYS A 44 -2.94 3.09 -13.38
CA LYS A 44 -4.24 3.44 -13.95
C LYS A 44 -5.28 2.80 -13.04
N LYS A 45 -6.12 3.64 -12.43
CA LYS A 45 -7.08 3.22 -11.41
C LYS A 45 -7.88 1.99 -11.88
N ASP A 46 -7.97 1.01 -10.99
CA ASP A 46 -8.75 -0.23 -11.13
C ASP A 46 -8.37 -1.11 -12.33
N SER A 47 -7.24 -0.80 -12.99
CA SER A 47 -6.84 -1.44 -14.25
C SER A 47 -5.46 -2.08 -14.16
N LEU A 48 -4.44 -1.31 -13.76
CA LEU A 48 -3.09 -1.85 -13.62
C LEU A 48 -2.18 -0.95 -12.78
N MET A 49 -1.17 -1.57 -12.19
CA MET A 49 -0.02 -0.90 -11.58
C MET A 49 1.25 -1.37 -12.29
N TRP A 50 2.04 -0.42 -12.75
CA TRP A 50 3.34 -0.64 -13.35
C TRP A 50 4.39 -0.12 -12.38
N ILE A 51 5.37 -0.95 -12.04
CA ILE A 51 6.35 -0.67 -11.00
C ILE A 51 7.73 -1.00 -11.55
N SER A 52 8.64 -0.03 -11.50
CA SER A 52 10.05 -0.21 -11.82
C SER A 52 10.88 -0.03 -10.56
N ILE A 53 11.62 -1.07 -10.15
CA ILE A 53 12.46 -1.07 -8.96
C ILE A 53 13.93 -0.94 -9.40
N THR A 54 14.57 0.11 -8.93
CA THR A 54 15.98 0.41 -9.17
C THR A 54 16.79 0.30 -7.88
N GLY A 55 17.97 -0.32 -7.95
CA GLY A 55 18.92 -0.37 -6.84
C GLY A 55 19.72 0.94 -6.67
N ALA A 56 20.69 0.94 -5.75
CA ALA A 56 21.48 2.13 -5.40
C ALA A 56 22.25 2.78 -6.56
N LEU A 57 22.60 2.01 -7.61
CA LEU A 57 23.28 2.49 -8.82
C LEU A 57 22.32 2.99 -9.91
N GLY A 58 21.02 3.09 -9.63
CA GLY A 58 20.01 3.51 -10.61
C GLY A 58 19.68 2.46 -11.69
N ILE A 59 20.27 1.27 -11.61
CA ILE A 59 20.00 0.15 -12.52
C ILE A 59 18.66 -0.47 -12.15
N GLU A 60 17.78 -0.62 -13.14
CA GLU A 60 16.49 -1.29 -13.01
C GLU A 60 16.70 -2.79 -12.87
N GLY A 61 16.44 -3.32 -11.66
CA GLY A 61 16.54 -4.74 -11.37
C GLY A 61 15.24 -5.48 -11.67
N PHE A 62 14.10 -4.88 -11.30
CA PHE A 62 12.78 -5.50 -11.50
C PHE A 62 11.80 -4.55 -12.17
N ARG A 63 11.02 -5.10 -13.11
CA ARG A 63 9.81 -4.47 -13.62
C ARG A 63 8.61 -5.35 -13.32
N ILE A 64 7.62 -4.79 -12.65
CA ILE A 64 6.43 -5.50 -12.20
C ILE A 64 5.21 -4.86 -12.86
N LEU A 65 4.32 -5.69 -13.38
CA LEU A 65 3.01 -5.29 -13.86
C LEU A 65 1.95 -6.08 -13.08
N VAL A 66 1.17 -5.37 -12.30
CA VAL A 66 0.07 -5.91 -11.51
C VAL A 66 -1.25 -5.52 -12.20
N ARG A 67 -2.12 -6.50 -12.40
CA ARG A 67 -3.50 -6.36 -12.88
C ARG A 67 -4.46 -6.96 -11.84
N PRO A 68 -5.77 -6.72 -11.95
CA PRO A 68 -6.76 -7.32 -11.06
C PRO A 68 -6.65 -8.84 -10.90
N ASP A 69 -6.17 -9.54 -11.93
CA ASP A 69 -6.10 -11.01 -12.00
C ASP A 69 -4.67 -11.58 -11.99
N SER A 70 -3.65 -10.76 -12.23
CA SER A 70 -2.31 -11.27 -12.56
C SER A 70 -1.18 -10.34 -12.12
N VAL A 71 -0.05 -10.96 -11.80
CA VAL A 71 1.22 -10.29 -11.49
C VAL A 71 2.28 -10.83 -12.43
N TRP A 72 2.93 -9.92 -13.16
CA TRP A 72 4.05 -10.22 -14.04
C TRP A 72 5.31 -9.59 -13.46
N VAL A 73 6.33 -10.40 -13.18
CA VAL A 73 7.61 -9.96 -12.61
C VAL A 73 8.71 -10.25 -13.60
N MET A 74 9.30 -9.19 -14.15
CA MET A 74 10.46 -9.25 -15.01
C MET A 74 11.71 -8.94 -14.19
N ASP A 75 12.56 -9.96 -13.99
CA ASP A 75 13.89 -9.80 -13.42
C ASP A 75 14.86 -9.44 -14.56
N LYS A 76 15.31 -8.19 -14.59
CA LYS A 76 16.16 -7.68 -15.66
C LYS A 76 17.63 -8.04 -15.49
N LEU A 77 18.05 -8.43 -14.28
CA LEU A 77 19.41 -8.86 -13.99
C LEU A 77 19.60 -10.31 -14.45
N GLU A 78 18.66 -11.17 -14.04
CA GLU A 78 18.67 -12.60 -14.39
C GLU A 78 18.02 -12.88 -15.74
N LYS A 79 17.41 -11.88 -16.37
CA LYS A 79 16.68 -11.99 -17.65
C LYS A 79 15.59 -13.07 -17.57
N THR A 80 14.81 -13.05 -16.50
CA THR A 80 13.69 -13.99 -16.32
C THR A 80 12.35 -13.27 -16.26
N ILE A 81 11.27 -13.99 -16.60
CA ILE A 81 9.91 -13.51 -16.49
C ILE A 81 9.04 -14.54 -15.74
N ALA A 82 8.33 -14.08 -14.72
CA ALA A 82 7.36 -14.87 -13.99
C ALA A 82 5.97 -14.27 -14.17
N ALA A 83 4.99 -15.08 -14.56
CA ALA A 83 3.57 -14.75 -14.50
C ALA A 83 2.95 -15.53 -13.34
N ARG A 84 2.24 -14.85 -12.46
CA ARG A 84 1.57 -15.42 -11.28
C ARG A 84 0.16 -14.84 -11.17
N SER A 85 -0.71 -15.57 -10.49
CA SER A 85 -2.04 -15.06 -10.14
C SER A 85 -1.93 -13.92 -9.12
N VAL A 86 -2.93 -13.04 -9.05
CA VAL A 86 -2.95 -11.91 -8.09
C VAL A 86 -2.84 -12.35 -6.63
N GLU A 87 -3.24 -13.59 -6.32
CA GLU A 87 -3.10 -14.22 -4.99
C GLU A 87 -1.65 -14.26 -4.50
N TYR A 88 -0.68 -14.24 -5.41
CA TYR A 88 0.74 -14.15 -5.07
C TYR A 88 1.07 -12.91 -4.23
N LEU A 89 0.30 -11.83 -4.36
CA LEU A 89 0.47 -10.64 -3.51
C LEU A 89 0.28 -10.95 -2.01
N LYS A 90 -0.59 -11.91 -1.68
CA LYS A 90 -0.83 -12.32 -0.29
C LYS A 90 0.41 -12.96 0.33
N GLU A 91 1.17 -13.71 -0.48
CA GLU A 91 2.40 -14.34 -0.06
C GLU A 91 3.53 -13.34 0.18
N ILE A 92 3.58 -12.27 -0.62
CA ILE A 92 4.61 -11.21 -0.50
C ILE A 92 4.28 -10.29 0.67
N VAL A 93 3.06 -9.76 0.71
CA VAL A 93 2.63 -8.72 1.66
C VAL A 93 2.26 -9.33 3.03
N LYS A 94 2.07 -10.66 3.11
CA LYS A 94 1.66 -11.38 4.33
C LYS A 94 0.28 -10.96 4.86
N LEU A 95 -0.53 -10.38 4.00
CA LEU A 95 -1.88 -9.89 4.28
C LEU A 95 -2.86 -10.42 3.22
N PRO A 96 -4.17 -10.51 3.49
CA PRO A 96 -5.18 -10.94 2.52
C PRO A 96 -5.46 -9.81 1.51
N VAL A 97 -4.42 -9.36 0.81
CA VAL A 97 -4.50 -8.27 -0.16
C VAL A 97 -4.95 -8.79 -1.52
N ASP A 98 -5.73 -7.97 -2.20
CA ASP A 98 -6.02 -8.06 -3.63
C ASP A 98 -5.45 -6.81 -4.33
N PHE A 99 -5.77 -6.65 -5.63
CA PHE A 99 -5.37 -5.47 -6.40
C PHE A 99 -5.85 -4.15 -5.77
N THR A 100 -7.10 -4.08 -5.35
CA THR A 100 -7.74 -2.87 -4.83
C THR A 100 -7.13 -2.46 -3.51
N VAL A 101 -6.91 -3.42 -2.60
CA VAL A 101 -6.27 -3.18 -1.31
C VAL A 101 -4.83 -2.70 -1.51
N LEU A 102 -4.07 -3.32 -2.42
CA LEU A 102 -2.70 -2.87 -2.72
C LEU A 102 -2.70 -1.45 -3.32
N GLN A 103 -3.62 -1.14 -4.23
CA GLN A 103 -3.80 0.18 -4.80
C GLN A 103 -4.11 1.21 -3.70
N ASP A 104 -5.11 0.95 -2.85
CA ASP A 104 -5.50 1.85 -1.76
C ASP A 104 -4.35 2.04 -0.74
N LEU A 105 -3.59 0.99 -0.43
CA LEU A 105 -2.42 1.07 0.45
C LEU A 105 -1.32 1.98 -0.12
N ILE A 106 -0.99 1.86 -1.41
CA ILE A 106 -0.01 2.72 -2.08
C ILE A 106 -0.48 4.18 -2.08
N ILE A 107 -1.76 4.41 -2.35
CA ILE A 107 -2.35 5.75 -2.40
C ILE A 107 -2.52 6.36 -1.00
N GLY A 108 -2.54 5.55 0.06
CA GLY A 108 -2.75 6.00 1.44
C GLY A 108 -4.23 6.14 1.80
N ASN A 109 -5.10 5.46 1.07
CA ASN A 109 -6.51 5.31 1.41
C ASN A 109 -6.67 4.27 2.55
N PRO A 110 -7.76 4.35 3.33
CA PRO A 110 -8.05 3.35 4.35
C PRO A 110 -8.26 1.97 3.72
N VAL A 111 -7.61 0.95 4.27
CA VAL A 111 -7.76 -0.45 3.88
C VAL A 111 -8.39 -1.25 5.02
N PHE A 112 -9.20 -2.26 4.69
CA PHE A 112 -9.84 -3.15 5.67
C PHE A 112 -10.71 -2.47 6.74
N PHE A 113 -11.17 -1.22 6.54
CA PHE A 113 -12.09 -0.56 7.48
C PHE A 113 -13.55 -0.78 7.06
N PRO A 114 -14.32 -1.64 7.77
CA PRO A 114 -15.68 -1.93 7.37
C PRO A 114 -16.63 -0.77 7.71
N GLN A 115 -17.78 -0.75 7.06
CA GLN A 115 -18.80 0.30 7.27
C GLN A 115 -19.39 0.29 8.68
N ASN A 116 -19.48 -0.88 9.32
CA ASN A 116 -20.05 -1.02 10.65
C ASN A 116 -19.02 -0.70 11.73
N VAL A 117 -19.06 0.54 12.24
CA VAL A 117 -18.23 0.98 13.38
C VAL A 117 -18.77 0.40 14.68
N ASN A 118 -17.97 -0.39 15.40
CA ASN A 118 -18.38 -0.98 16.67
C ASN A 118 -18.38 0.07 17.79
N SER A 119 -17.29 0.80 17.95
CA SER A 119 -17.11 1.85 18.96
C SER A 119 -16.15 2.93 18.47
N PHE A 120 -16.18 4.10 19.11
CA PHE A 120 -15.24 5.17 18.83
C PHE A 120 -15.03 6.04 20.08
N LYS A 121 -13.91 6.76 20.11
CA LYS A 121 -13.55 7.70 21.17
C LYS A 121 -12.83 8.89 20.56
N THR A 122 -13.18 10.08 21.00
CA THR A 122 -12.44 11.31 20.66
C THR A 122 -11.60 11.72 21.87
N THR A 123 -10.32 12.05 21.65
CA THR A 123 -9.42 12.57 22.69
C THR A 123 -8.54 13.67 22.10
N GLY A 124 -8.66 14.89 22.63
CA GLY A 124 -8.05 16.07 22.03
C GLY A 124 -8.41 16.18 20.55
N ASN A 125 -7.38 16.26 19.69
CA ASN A 125 -7.54 16.38 18.25
C ASN A 125 -7.60 15.03 17.52
N THR A 126 -7.79 13.92 18.23
CA THR A 126 -7.81 12.59 17.60
C THR A 126 -9.14 11.88 17.78
N LEU A 127 -9.58 11.18 16.75
CA LEU A 127 -10.70 10.25 16.77
C LEU A 127 -10.16 8.84 16.55
N MET A 128 -10.45 7.94 17.48
CA MET A 128 -10.14 6.52 17.38
C MET A 128 -11.44 5.76 17.12
N ALA A 129 -11.50 4.92 16.10
CA ALA A 129 -12.66 4.09 15.79
C ALA A 129 -12.25 2.62 15.70
N LEU A 130 -12.99 1.76 16.39
CA LEU A 130 -12.81 0.32 16.39
C LEU A 130 -13.95 -0.33 15.59
N SER A 131 -13.57 -1.19 14.65
CA SER A 131 -14.48 -1.96 13.81
C SER A 131 -13.98 -3.39 13.64
N THR A 132 -14.87 -4.35 13.44
CA THR A 132 -14.54 -5.76 13.19
C THR A 132 -15.00 -6.10 11.78
N GLY A 133 -14.04 -6.35 10.90
CA GLY A 133 -14.28 -6.78 9.53
C GLY A 133 -14.19 -8.29 9.37
N GLU A 134 -14.11 -8.75 8.12
CA GLU A 134 -13.97 -10.16 7.78
C GLU A 134 -12.65 -10.76 8.28
N TYR A 135 -11.54 -10.04 8.12
CA TYR A 135 -10.19 -10.54 8.46
C TYR A 135 -9.62 -9.92 9.74
N PHE A 136 -10.02 -8.70 10.09
CA PHE A 136 -9.34 -7.92 11.13
C PHE A 136 -10.30 -7.20 12.07
N LYS A 137 -9.93 -7.15 13.36
CA LYS A 137 -10.30 -6.05 14.24
C LYS A 137 -9.42 -4.86 13.88
N HIS A 138 -10.04 -3.77 13.48
CA HIS A 138 -9.38 -2.59 12.96
C HIS A 138 -9.61 -1.40 13.91
N LEU A 139 -8.53 -0.94 14.53
CA LEU A 139 -8.48 0.36 15.22
C LEU A 139 -7.85 1.39 14.28
N ILE A 140 -8.63 2.37 13.83
CA ILE A 140 -8.15 3.48 13.02
C ILE A 140 -8.14 4.77 13.83
N THR A 141 -7.10 5.56 13.68
CA THR A 141 -6.92 6.88 14.33
C THR A 141 -6.87 7.95 13.26
N VAL A 142 -7.70 8.99 13.42
CA VAL A 142 -7.86 10.10 12.50
C VAL A 142 -7.61 11.42 13.23
N ASP A 143 -6.91 12.35 12.60
CA ASP A 143 -6.79 13.73 13.05
C ASP A 143 -8.11 14.46 12.78
N THR A 144 -8.70 15.04 13.82
CA THR A 144 -10.00 15.73 13.72
C THR A 144 -9.91 17.14 13.15
N SER A 145 -8.71 17.72 13.00
CA SER A 145 -8.52 19.04 12.41
C SER A 145 -8.65 19.03 10.88
N ASN A 146 -8.21 17.94 10.24
CA ASN A 146 -8.15 17.84 8.78
C ASN A 146 -8.63 16.48 8.24
N ASN A 147 -9.09 15.56 9.10
CA ASN A 147 -9.55 14.21 8.78
C ASN A 147 -8.49 13.28 8.15
N SER A 148 -7.20 13.60 8.31
CA SER A 148 -6.12 12.70 7.89
C SER A 148 -6.07 11.44 8.75
N ILE A 149 -5.80 10.29 8.14
CA ILE A 149 -5.57 9.05 8.86
C ILE A 149 -4.15 9.10 9.43
N LEU A 150 -4.00 8.89 10.74
CA LEU A 150 -2.68 8.87 11.39
C LEU A 150 -2.16 7.44 11.52
N HIS A 151 -3.02 6.54 12.00
CA HIS A 151 -2.66 5.14 12.24
C HIS A 151 -3.81 4.20 11.91
N SER A 152 -3.49 3.04 11.37
CA SER A 152 -4.37 1.89 11.24
C SER A 152 -3.68 0.70 11.92
N LYS A 153 -4.38 0.07 12.86
CA LYS A 153 -3.94 -1.17 13.50
C LYS A 153 -4.95 -2.27 13.18
N LEU A 154 -4.45 -3.35 12.60
CA LEU A 154 -5.20 -4.54 12.21
C LEU A 154 -4.72 -5.70 13.09
N ASP A 155 -5.63 -6.29 13.86
CA ASP A 155 -5.39 -7.53 14.61
C ASP A 155 -6.27 -8.63 14.00
N ASP A 156 -5.73 -9.82 13.74
CA ASP A 156 -6.51 -10.92 13.14
C ASP A 156 -7.75 -11.26 13.99
N VAL A 157 -8.86 -11.55 13.31
CA VAL A 157 -10.09 -12.01 14.00
C VAL A 157 -9.95 -13.46 14.47
N ASP A 158 -9.14 -14.26 13.78
CA ASP A 158 -8.81 -15.63 14.17
C ASP A 158 -7.77 -15.59 15.31
N GLN A 159 -8.21 -15.89 16.53
CA GLN A 159 -7.36 -15.86 17.73
C GLN A 159 -6.21 -16.88 17.69
N LEU A 160 -6.27 -17.87 16.79
CA LEU A 160 -5.19 -18.83 16.59
C LEU A 160 -4.08 -18.27 15.66
N ARG A 161 -4.35 -17.18 14.95
CA ARG A 161 -3.40 -16.49 14.09
C ARG A 161 -2.91 -15.21 14.76
N ASN A 162 -1.65 -15.21 15.18
CA ASN A 162 -0.99 -14.02 15.72
C ASN A 162 -0.56 -13.03 14.62
N ARG A 163 -1.46 -12.74 13.66
CA ARG A 163 -1.21 -11.80 12.58
C ARG A 163 -1.64 -10.39 12.98
N THR A 164 -0.72 -9.44 12.89
CA THR A 164 -1.01 -8.02 13.11
C THR A 164 -0.40 -7.17 12.02
N CYS A 165 -1.02 -6.03 11.72
CA CYS A 165 -0.46 -5.03 10.85
C CYS A 165 -0.68 -3.63 11.43
N GLY A 166 0.41 -2.86 11.53
CA GLY A 166 0.37 -1.43 11.81
C GLY A 166 0.72 -0.64 10.56
N ILE A 167 -0.07 0.37 10.25
CA ILE A 167 0.18 1.33 9.17
C ILE A 167 0.15 2.73 9.80
N SER A 168 1.25 3.45 9.74
CA SER A 168 1.33 4.86 10.13
C SER A 168 1.46 5.72 8.88
N LEU A 169 0.67 6.79 8.81
CA LEU A 169 0.71 7.76 7.71
C LEU A 169 1.09 9.13 8.27
N SER A 170 2.11 9.75 7.67
CA SER A 170 2.60 11.06 8.11
C SER A 170 3.10 11.89 6.92
N GLY A 171 3.66 13.07 7.19
CA GLY A 171 4.18 13.97 6.16
C GLY A 171 3.10 14.44 5.18
N TYR A 172 1.89 14.68 5.67
CA TYR A 172 0.76 15.10 4.85
C TYR A 172 1.01 16.45 4.18
N ALA A 173 0.76 16.52 2.87
CA ALA A 173 0.84 17.73 2.07
C ALA A 173 -0.27 17.78 1.02
N GLN A 174 -0.56 18.97 0.51
CA GLN A 174 -1.48 19.14 -0.61
C GLN A 174 -0.79 18.82 -1.93
N VAL A 175 -1.37 17.90 -2.71
CA VAL A 175 -0.93 17.55 -4.06
C VAL A 175 -2.15 17.61 -4.97
N GLN A 176 -2.21 18.58 -5.89
CA GLN A 176 -3.35 18.79 -6.81
C GLN A 176 -4.72 18.70 -6.08
N ASN A 177 -4.87 19.49 -5.01
CA ASN A 177 -6.05 19.58 -4.14
C ASN A 177 -6.41 18.31 -3.36
N ARG A 178 -5.46 17.39 -3.19
CA ARG A 178 -5.61 16.17 -2.38
C ARG A 178 -4.65 16.20 -1.22
N LEU A 179 -5.13 15.87 -0.03
CA LEU A 179 -4.28 15.70 1.15
C LEU A 179 -3.61 14.34 1.08
N PHE A 180 -2.33 14.31 0.71
CA PHE A 180 -1.55 13.09 0.49
C PHE A 180 -0.48 12.89 1.55
N SER A 181 -0.39 11.69 2.10
CA SER A 181 0.70 11.31 3.02
C SER A 181 1.96 10.98 2.25
N ASN A 182 3.06 11.70 2.49
CA ASN A 182 4.34 11.41 1.83
C ASN A 182 5.13 10.29 2.52
N MET A 183 4.74 9.88 3.72
CA MET A 183 5.46 8.90 4.53
C MET A 183 4.50 7.81 5.01
N ARG A 184 4.80 6.55 4.70
CA ARG A 184 4.05 5.39 5.20
C ARG A 184 5.01 4.41 5.87
N GLU A 185 4.73 4.07 7.11
CA GLU A 185 5.43 3.02 7.84
C GLU A 185 4.47 1.85 8.02
N ILE A 186 4.85 0.67 7.53
CA ILE A 186 4.02 -0.52 7.55
C ILE A 186 4.81 -1.63 8.23
N THR A 187 4.26 -2.14 9.33
CA THR A 187 4.79 -3.32 10.02
C THR A 187 3.76 -4.42 9.95
N VAL A 188 4.14 -5.59 9.42
CA VAL A 188 3.33 -6.81 9.44
C VAL A 188 4.04 -7.84 10.30
N THR A 189 3.35 -8.39 11.29
CA THR A 189 3.85 -9.47 12.14
C THR A 189 2.94 -10.67 12.02
N GLU A 190 3.50 -11.83 11.72
CA GLU A 190 2.81 -13.13 11.81
C GLU A 190 3.81 -14.18 12.31
N LYS A 191 4.22 -15.14 11.47
CA LYS A 191 5.35 -16.06 11.76
C LYS A 191 6.71 -15.36 11.62
N SER A 192 6.74 -14.26 10.88
CA SER A 192 7.89 -13.39 10.66
C SER A 192 7.45 -11.94 10.77
N LYS A 193 8.41 -11.05 11.03
CA LYS A 193 8.20 -9.61 10.98
C LYS A 193 8.66 -9.06 9.62
N LEU A 194 7.87 -8.14 9.08
CA LEU A 194 8.16 -7.35 7.89
C LEU A 194 7.97 -5.88 8.24
N ASP A 195 9.02 -5.08 8.11
CA ASP A 195 8.95 -3.62 8.25
C ASP A 195 9.26 -2.94 6.91
N VAL A 196 8.37 -2.04 6.50
CA VAL A 196 8.48 -1.27 5.25
C VAL A 196 8.28 0.19 5.54
N LEU A 197 9.25 1.02 5.15
CA LEU A 197 9.11 2.47 5.11
C LEU A 197 9.04 2.90 3.64
N LEU A 198 7.99 3.67 3.31
CA LEU A 198 7.78 4.27 2.01
C LEU A 198 7.85 5.78 2.13
N GLU A 199 8.80 6.39 1.44
CA GLU A 199 8.94 7.84 1.35
C GLU A 199 8.71 8.30 -0.10
N PHE A 200 7.61 9.02 -0.32
CA PHE A 200 7.22 9.54 -1.62
C PHE A 200 7.95 10.85 -1.88
N LYS A 201 8.84 10.84 -2.87
CA LYS A 201 9.67 12.00 -3.26
C LYS A 201 9.03 12.86 -4.32
N GLN A 202 8.24 12.25 -5.19
CA GLN A 202 7.50 12.92 -6.27
C GLN A 202 6.18 12.21 -6.44
N VAL A 203 5.10 12.98 -6.59
CA VAL A 203 3.74 12.48 -6.75
C VAL A 203 2.99 13.38 -7.71
N THR A 204 2.30 12.76 -8.66
CA THR A 204 1.38 13.44 -9.57
C THR A 204 0.14 12.57 -9.79
N PHE A 205 -1.01 13.22 -9.94
CA PHE A 205 -2.30 12.63 -10.22
C PHE A 205 -2.84 13.12 -11.57
N ASP A 206 -3.63 12.27 -12.21
CA ASP A 206 -4.46 12.57 -13.39
C ASP A 206 -3.72 13.02 -14.65
N GLU A 207 -2.40 12.85 -14.70
CA GLU A 207 -1.64 12.94 -15.93
C GLU A 207 -1.63 11.59 -16.65
N VAL A 208 -2.04 11.57 -17.92
CA VAL A 208 -2.10 10.34 -18.73
C VAL A 208 -0.72 9.67 -18.77
N GLN A 209 -0.68 8.39 -18.42
CA GLN A 209 0.56 7.60 -18.39
C GLN A 209 0.57 6.50 -19.45
N THR A 210 1.78 6.11 -19.86
CA THR A 210 2.04 4.88 -20.60
C THR A 210 2.62 3.81 -19.70
N PHE A 211 2.42 2.54 -20.08
CA PHE A 211 2.79 1.37 -19.27
C PHE A 211 3.61 0.37 -20.09
N PRO A 212 4.82 0.74 -20.55
CA PRO A 212 5.62 -0.11 -21.42
C PRO A 212 6.08 -1.38 -20.70
N PHE A 213 5.63 -2.53 -21.19
CA PHE A 213 5.97 -3.85 -20.65
C PHE A 213 6.16 -4.86 -21.79
N THR A 214 7.23 -4.67 -22.55
CA THR A 214 7.62 -5.60 -23.62
C THR A 214 8.63 -6.60 -23.07
N ILE A 215 8.36 -7.89 -23.20
CA ILE A 215 9.27 -8.96 -22.79
C ILE A 215 10.34 -9.15 -23.88
N PRO A 216 11.64 -8.94 -23.59
CA PRO A 216 12.68 -9.15 -24.59
C PRO A 216 12.85 -10.63 -24.95
N LYS A 217 13.24 -10.91 -26.20
CA LYS A 217 13.34 -12.29 -26.74
C LYS A 217 14.31 -13.20 -25.98
N ASN A 218 15.29 -12.64 -25.29
CA ASN A 218 16.31 -13.37 -24.55
C ASN A 218 15.93 -13.64 -23.09
N TYR A 219 14.67 -13.42 -22.71
CA TYR A 219 14.19 -13.70 -21.35
C TYR A 219 13.63 -15.12 -21.25
N THR A 220 13.89 -15.78 -20.13
CA THR A 220 13.41 -17.15 -19.86
C THR A 220 12.22 -17.14 -18.88
N PRO A 221 11.16 -17.91 -19.15
CA PRO A 221 10.06 -18.08 -18.18
C PRO A 221 10.52 -18.80 -16.90
N LYS A 222 9.92 -18.44 -15.76
CA LYS A 222 10.17 -19.04 -14.44
C LYS A 222 8.90 -19.53 -13.75
#